data_AF-A0A2E7AGI3-F1
#
_entry.id   AF-A0A2E7AGI3-F1
#
_cell.length_a   1.000
_cell.length_b   1.000
_cell.length_c   1.000
_cell.angle_alpha   90.00
_cell.angle_beta   90.00
_cell.angle_gamma   90.00
#
_symmetry.space_group_name_H-M   'P 1'
#
loop_
_entity.id
_entity.type
_entity.pdbx_description
1 polymer ?
#
loop_
_entity_poly.entity_id
_entity_poly.type
_entity_poly.pdbx_seq_one_letter_code
_entity_poly.pdbx_strand_id
1 'polypeptide(L)'
;MKDAAVIGSPRYHHLDALRATAMLLGIVMHGLLSFFSNAYWPAQDLRQHEAYEWANQAIHGFRMPLFFLISGYFTTMLWKRKGLGSLLLHRVQRILLPLVVGGIIIIPLVWIADELGKSSQVRPHETTFWAALYEGNIAQLTQELEQGADPEAVDQAGQSALMVSAWYNQIECAETLLQFGAAPNQTEEEGHTALHTAAFLGRTDIAELLLDRGAEVNVRSREGKTPLNSLRESWSTVEWIAGMLNVTVDRREVLAGRKKLEPILIARGATSQNGAASKESSSALRDLKDFYMLLAMYPLTAHLWFLYYLLMLVAGFALATLSLKALGTPSLPAWLLRPPVALLTLVPLTACTQYFMTQSFGPDTAMGILPWPPKLLYYTIFFGYGAVCFGRPEFEEQAGRWWPFLLVAAVPLGVYGIHLFQAVPVGGQRVVYSLCAALFAWVMILAFLGLFRSFFSRENKGVRFVSDASYWMYLAHLPLVMILQALISSWNLPSSLKLTLLCLVTFAFLLLTYRYLVRYTLIGTMLNGRKLHPSKLPPPVPPPSPGA
;
A
#
# COMPACT_ATOMS: atom_id res chain seq x y z
N MET A 1 -16.14 32.67 -34.26
CA MET A 1 -17.27 32.33 -33.35
C MET A 1 -16.74 31.95 -31.98
N LYS A 2 -16.13 32.93 -31.31
CA LYS A 2 -15.79 32.87 -29.88
C LYS A 2 -16.99 33.39 -29.09
N ASP A 3 -17.16 32.89 -27.86
CA ASP A 3 -17.92 33.54 -26.77
C ASP A 3 -19.44 33.36 -26.68
N ALA A 4 -19.98 32.17 -26.95
CA ALA A 4 -21.30 31.80 -26.43
C ALA A 4 -21.45 30.28 -26.25
N ALA A 5 -21.05 29.71 -25.10
CA ALA A 5 -21.60 28.45 -24.52
C ALA A 5 -20.75 27.84 -23.36
N VAL A 6 -20.32 28.61 -22.35
CA VAL A 6 -19.81 27.99 -21.09
C VAL A 6 -20.41 28.66 -19.84
N ILE A 7 -21.66 29.12 -19.93
CA ILE A 7 -22.54 29.28 -18.77
C ILE A 7 -23.57 28.17 -18.92
N GLY A 8 -23.49 27.13 -18.08
CA GLY A 8 -24.54 26.09 -18.04
C GLY A 8 -24.16 24.66 -18.40
N SER A 9 -22.90 24.22 -18.29
CA SER A 9 -22.66 22.76 -18.26
C SER A 9 -23.30 22.15 -16.99
N PRO A 10 -24.07 21.05 -17.07
CA PRO A 10 -24.61 20.40 -15.90
C PRO A 10 -23.49 19.91 -14.98
N ARG A 11 -23.65 20.09 -13.67
CA ARG A 11 -22.72 19.52 -12.67
C ARG A 11 -22.97 18.02 -12.62
N TYR A 12 -21.91 17.23 -12.79
CA TYR A 12 -21.99 15.77 -12.75
C TYR A 12 -22.04 15.26 -11.30
N HIS A 13 -23.21 15.37 -10.66
CA HIS A 13 -23.42 14.99 -9.26
C HIS A 13 -22.99 13.54 -8.95
N HIS A 14 -23.28 12.62 -9.85
CA HIS A 14 -22.90 11.22 -9.71
C HIS A 14 -21.37 11.01 -9.76
N LEU A 15 -20.64 11.74 -10.60
CA LEU A 15 -19.17 11.67 -10.67
C LEU A 15 -18.51 12.27 -9.43
N ASP A 16 -19.08 13.36 -8.89
CA ASP A 16 -18.64 13.96 -7.63
C ASP A 16 -18.82 12.97 -6.46
N ALA A 17 -19.98 12.29 -6.40
CA ALA A 17 -20.27 11.28 -5.39
C ALA A 17 -19.39 10.02 -5.55
N LEU A 18 -19.15 9.60 -6.79
CA LEU A 18 -18.33 8.44 -7.11
C LEU A 18 -16.87 8.66 -6.73
N ARG A 19 -16.30 9.82 -7.08
CA ARG A 19 -14.94 10.20 -6.67
C ARG A 19 -14.83 10.25 -5.15
N ALA A 20 -15.81 10.84 -4.47
CA ALA A 20 -15.83 10.90 -3.01
C ALA A 20 -15.85 9.51 -2.38
N THR A 21 -16.63 8.59 -2.95
CA THR A 21 -16.70 7.19 -2.49
C THR A 21 -15.37 6.46 -2.69
N ALA A 22 -14.71 6.64 -3.84
CA ALA A 22 -13.38 6.07 -4.08
C ALA A 22 -12.36 6.52 -3.03
N MET A 23 -12.46 7.76 -2.56
CA MET A 23 -11.65 8.28 -1.46
C MET A 23 -12.08 7.68 -0.12
N LEU A 24 -13.37 7.71 0.22
CA LEU A 24 -13.87 7.21 1.52
C LEU A 24 -13.69 5.70 1.72
N LEU A 25 -13.66 4.91 0.65
CA LEU A 25 -13.26 3.49 0.70
C LEU A 25 -11.85 3.31 1.28
N GLY A 26 -10.99 4.32 1.22
CA GLY A 26 -9.71 4.32 1.93
C GLY A 26 -9.87 4.18 3.44
N ILE A 27 -10.87 4.81 4.06
CA ILE A 27 -11.10 4.69 5.51
C ILE A 27 -11.46 3.24 5.89
N VAL A 28 -12.32 2.62 5.08
CA VAL A 28 -12.70 1.21 5.27
C VAL A 28 -11.49 0.31 5.08
N MET A 29 -10.72 0.53 4.01
CA MET A 29 -9.52 -0.23 3.69
C MET A 29 -8.49 -0.20 4.83
N HIS A 30 -8.11 0.98 5.35
CA HIS A 30 -7.17 1.03 6.49
C HIS A 30 -7.78 0.53 7.80
N GLY A 31 -9.10 0.66 7.96
CA GLY A 31 -9.82 0.10 9.10
C GLY A 31 -9.77 -1.43 9.14
N LEU A 32 -9.67 -2.09 7.98
CA LEU A 32 -9.56 -3.54 7.88
C LEU A 32 -8.19 -4.08 8.31
N LEU A 33 -7.11 -3.29 8.18
CA LEU A 33 -5.72 -3.77 8.29
C LEU A 33 -5.36 -4.37 9.67
N SER A 34 -5.96 -3.87 10.75
CA SER A 34 -5.75 -4.41 12.10
C SER A 34 -6.42 -5.77 12.34
N PHE A 35 -7.27 -6.24 11.44
CA PHE A 35 -7.99 -7.51 11.59
C PHE A 35 -7.40 -8.64 10.74
N PHE A 36 -6.21 -8.42 10.17
CA PHE A 36 -5.51 -9.41 9.36
C PHE A 36 -4.75 -10.34 10.28
N SER A 37 -4.58 -11.60 9.89
CA SER A 37 -3.77 -12.56 10.65
C SER A 37 -2.28 -12.17 10.69
N ASN A 38 -1.78 -11.51 9.65
CA ASN A 38 -0.37 -11.16 9.52
C ASN A 38 -0.03 -9.81 10.17
N ALA A 39 1.00 -9.78 11.01
CA ALA A 39 1.37 -8.63 11.84
C ALA A 39 2.20 -7.54 11.13
N TYR A 40 1.75 -7.02 9.98
CA TYR A 40 2.44 -5.92 9.28
C TYR A 40 1.87 -4.52 9.58
N TRP A 41 0.71 -4.44 10.24
CA TRP A 41 0.08 -3.17 10.64
C TRP A 41 0.39 -2.84 12.10
N PRO A 42 0.62 -1.56 12.48
CA PRO A 42 1.07 -1.18 13.82
C PRO A 42 0.15 -1.59 14.96
N ALA A 43 -1.17 -1.72 14.75
CA ALA A 43 -2.08 -2.27 15.75
C ALA A 43 -2.76 -3.54 15.20
N GLN A 44 -2.76 -4.62 15.98
CA GLN A 44 -3.46 -5.86 15.67
C GLN A 44 -4.59 -6.09 16.66
N ASP A 45 -5.76 -6.46 16.14
CA ASP A 45 -6.95 -6.72 16.93
C ASP A 45 -6.96 -8.15 17.46
N LEU A 46 -7.54 -8.35 18.65
CA LEU A 46 -7.70 -9.67 19.25
C LEU A 46 -8.53 -10.65 18.40
N ARG A 47 -9.45 -10.17 17.55
CA ARG A 47 -10.31 -11.00 16.69
C ARG A 47 -10.04 -10.77 15.20
N GLN A 48 -9.06 -11.49 14.65
CA GLN A 48 -8.71 -11.45 13.23
C GLN A 48 -9.55 -12.43 12.39
N HIS A 49 -9.67 -12.17 11.08
CA HIS A 49 -10.37 -13.06 10.16
C HIS A 49 -9.92 -12.85 8.70
N GLU A 50 -9.62 -13.91 7.95
CA GLU A 50 -9.12 -13.85 6.56
C GLU A 50 -10.03 -13.07 5.60
N ALA A 51 -11.35 -13.18 5.76
CA ALA A 51 -12.32 -12.44 4.95
C ALA A 51 -12.05 -10.92 4.89
N TYR A 52 -11.41 -10.33 5.90
CA TYR A 52 -11.03 -8.92 5.88
C TYR A 52 -9.88 -8.61 4.91
N GLU A 53 -8.94 -9.55 4.75
CA GLU A 53 -7.90 -9.44 3.74
C GLU A 53 -8.49 -9.52 2.34
N TRP A 54 -9.38 -10.48 2.08
CA TRP A 54 -10.10 -10.59 0.81
C TRP A 54 -10.87 -9.31 0.48
N ALA A 55 -11.60 -8.76 1.44
CA ALA A 55 -12.32 -7.49 1.28
C ALA A 55 -11.37 -6.31 0.99
N ASN A 56 -10.23 -6.26 1.68
CA ASN A 56 -9.22 -5.23 1.48
C ASN A 56 -8.59 -5.30 0.09
N GLN A 57 -8.19 -6.49 -0.36
CA GLN A 57 -7.63 -6.72 -1.70
C GLN A 57 -8.66 -6.33 -2.79
N ALA A 58 -9.93 -6.73 -2.62
CA ALA A 58 -11.00 -6.36 -3.53
C ALA A 58 -11.18 -4.84 -3.62
N ILE A 59 -11.18 -4.11 -2.50
CA ILE A 59 -11.29 -2.65 -2.48
C ILE A 59 -10.05 -1.99 -3.11
N HIS A 60 -8.86 -2.47 -2.74
CA HIS A 60 -7.57 -1.96 -3.23
C HIS A 60 -7.45 -2.04 -4.75
N GLY A 61 -7.88 -3.17 -5.34
CA GLY A 61 -7.73 -3.44 -6.77
C GLY A 61 -8.40 -2.44 -7.72
N PHE A 62 -9.49 -1.77 -7.31
CA PHE A 62 -10.22 -0.84 -8.19
C PHE A 62 -10.33 0.61 -7.68
N ARG A 63 -10.18 0.87 -6.37
CA ARG A 63 -10.48 2.20 -5.81
C ARG A 63 -9.62 3.32 -6.40
N MET A 64 -8.31 3.10 -6.53
CA MET A 64 -7.38 4.11 -7.04
C MET A 64 -7.46 4.26 -8.55
N PRO A 65 -7.56 3.17 -9.34
CA PRO A 65 -7.91 3.24 -10.76
C PRO A 65 -9.15 4.09 -11.04
N LEU A 66 -10.21 3.88 -10.27
CA LEU A 66 -11.44 4.66 -10.34
C LEU A 66 -11.19 6.16 -10.09
N PHE A 67 -10.46 6.48 -9.02
CA PHE A 67 -10.08 7.85 -8.69
C PHE A 67 -9.31 8.53 -9.83
N PHE A 68 -8.31 7.86 -10.39
CA PHE A 68 -7.48 8.43 -11.47
C PHE A 68 -8.25 8.60 -12.78
N LEU A 69 -9.16 7.68 -13.11
CA LEU A 69 -10.05 7.81 -14.27
C LEU A 69 -10.93 9.06 -14.16
N ILE A 70 -11.61 9.24 -13.03
CA ILE A 70 -12.47 10.42 -12.82
C ILE A 70 -11.63 11.70 -12.77
N SER A 71 -10.40 11.63 -12.24
CA SER A 71 -9.47 12.75 -12.23
C SER A 71 -9.04 13.17 -13.64
N GLY A 72 -8.82 12.21 -14.55
CA GLY A 72 -8.59 12.46 -15.96
C GLY A 72 -9.77 13.17 -16.63
N TYR A 73 -10.98 12.66 -16.39
CA TYR A 73 -12.22 13.26 -16.90
C TYR A 73 -12.37 14.73 -16.48
N PHE A 74 -12.21 15.02 -15.19
CA PHE A 74 -12.29 16.40 -14.69
C PHE A 74 -11.12 17.28 -15.15
N THR A 75 -9.96 16.71 -15.45
CA THR A 75 -8.82 17.46 -15.97
C THR A 75 -9.10 17.98 -17.37
N THR A 76 -9.63 17.14 -18.27
CA THR A 76 -10.08 17.60 -19.60
C THR A 76 -11.23 18.60 -19.48
N MET A 77 -12.18 18.38 -18.55
CA MET A 77 -13.26 19.33 -18.28
C MET A 77 -12.73 20.72 -17.91
N LEU A 78 -11.78 20.79 -16.97
CA LEU A 78 -11.18 22.06 -16.54
C LEU A 78 -10.35 22.70 -17.66
N TRP A 79 -9.59 21.89 -18.40
CA TRP A 79 -8.80 22.36 -19.54
C TRP A 79 -9.68 23.00 -20.61
N LYS A 80 -10.77 22.35 -21.02
CA LYS A 80 -11.72 22.91 -22.00
C LYS A 80 -12.41 24.19 -21.51
N ARG A 81 -12.55 24.39 -20.20
CA ARG A 81 -13.20 25.59 -19.63
C ARG A 81 -12.26 26.77 -19.40
N LYS A 82 -11.02 26.51 -18.99
CA LYS A 82 -10.10 27.56 -18.49
C LYS A 82 -8.80 27.67 -19.28
N GLY A 83 -8.54 26.74 -20.20
CA GLY A 83 -7.27 26.63 -20.91
C GLY A 83 -6.17 25.96 -20.07
N LEU A 84 -5.04 25.68 -20.73
CA LEU A 84 -3.97 24.83 -20.17
C LEU A 84 -3.17 25.51 -19.05
N GLY A 85 -2.83 26.80 -19.20
CA GLY A 85 -2.10 27.53 -18.17
C GLY A 85 -2.88 27.67 -16.87
N SER A 86 -4.18 28.02 -16.96
CA SER A 86 -5.05 28.12 -15.79
C SER A 86 -5.30 26.76 -15.14
N LEU A 87 -5.38 25.67 -15.92
CA LEU A 87 -5.43 24.30 -15.40
C LEU A 87 -4.20 24.01 -14.53
N LEU A 88 -2.99 24.20 -15.07
CA LEU A 88 -1.76 23.88 -14.34
C LEU A 88 -1.65 24.68 -13.04
N LEU A 89 -1.88 26.00 -13.09
CA LEU A 89 -1.85 26.83 -11.90
C LEU A 89 -2.89 26.37 -10.86
N HIS A 90 -4.11 26.07 -11.30
CA HIS A 90 -5.18 25.58 -10.43
C HIS A 90 -4.84 24.24 -9.80
N ARG A 91 -4.20 23.32 -10.54
CA ARG A 91 -3.80 21.99 -10.07
C ARG A 91 -2.62 22.07 -9.11
N VAL A 92 -1.62 22.89 -9.38
CA VAL A 92 -0.52 23.16 -8.44
C VAL A 92 -1.07 23.66 -7.11
N GLN A 93 -1.94 24.67 -7.12
CA GLN A 93 -2.53 25.23 -5.88
C GLN A 93 -3.38 24.21 -5.09
N ARG A 94 -4.04 23.28 -5.77
CA ARG A 94 -4.99 22.35 -5.14
C ARG A 94 -4.46 20.95 -4.88
N ILE A 95 -3.29 20.59 -5.42
CA ILE A 95 -2.69 19.26 -5.28
C ILE A 95 -1.34 19.37 -4.57
N LEU A 96 -0.42 20.20 -5.08
CA LEU A 96 0.93 20.33 -4.53
C LEU A 96 0.90 20.88 -3.11
N LEU A 97 0.08 21.91 -2.88
CA LEU A 97 0.02 22.57 -1.59
C LEU A 97 -0.56 21.66 -0.48
N PRO A 98 -1.68 20.94 -0.69
CA PRO A 98 -2.11 19.89 0.26
C PRO A 98 -1.11 18.76 0.44
N LEU A 99 -0.35 18.39 -0.60
CA LEU A 99 0.72 17.39 -0.51
C LEU A 99 1.83 17.86 0.44
N VAL A 100 2.30 19.11 0.31
CA VAL A 100 3.33 19.69 1.19
C VAL A 100 2.82 19.84 2.62
N VAL A 101 1.64 20.44 2.80
CA VAL A 101 1.04 20.64 4.14
C VAL A 101 0.74 19.30 4.81
N GLY A 102 0.20 18.34 4.06
CA GLY A 102 0.00 16.98 4.54
C GLY A 102 1.31 16.30 4.92
N GLY A 103 2.38 16.53 4.14
CA GLY A 103 3.71 16.03 4.44
C GLY A 103 4.27 16.54 5.76
N ILE A 104 4.05 17.82 6.08
CA ILE A 104 4.56 18.45 7.31
C ILE A 104 3.72 18.08 8.54
N ILE A 105 2.41 17.92 8.39
CA ILE A 105 1.49 17.73 9.54
C ILE A 105 1.07 16.27 9.68
N ILE A 106 0.56 15.66 8.62
CA ILE A 106 -0.07 14.33 8.70
C ILE A 106 0.99 13.24 8.82
N ILE A 107 2.09 13.32 8.08
CA ILE A 107 3.12 12.25 8.10
C ILE A 107 3.74 12.09 9.50
N PRO A 108 4.15 13.16 10.22
CA PRO A 108 4.60 13.00 11.60
C PRO A 108 3.53 12.42 12.53
N LEU A 109 2.25 12.79 12.34
CA LEU A 109 1.15 12.20 13.11
C LEU A 109 0.96 10.71 12.80
N VAL A 110 1.18 10.27 11.56
CA VAL A 110 1.19 8.85 11.19
C VAL A 110 2.31 8.13 11.93
N TRP A 111 3.52 8.69 11.99
CA TRP A 111 4.64 8.08 12.73
C TRP A 111 4.36 7.99 14.24
N ILE A 112 3.78 9.03 14.83
CA ILE A 112 3.37 8.99 16.24
C ILE A 112 2.29 7.92 16.47
N ALA A 113 1.31 7.82 15.57
CA ALA A 113 0.26 6.82 15.66
C ALA A 113 0.78 5.40 15.41
N ASP A 114 1.78 5.23 14.56
CA ASP A 114 2.49 3.96 14.31
C ASP A 114 3.17 3.47 15.59
N GLU A 115 3.94 4.34 16.24
CA GLU A 115 4.63 4.04 17.49
C GLU A 115 3.65 3.75 18.64
N LEU A 116 2.57 4.52 18.72
CA LEU A 116 1.51 4.28 19.70
C LEU A 116 0.78 2.95 19.45
N GLY A 117 0.56 2.61 18.18
CA GLY A 117 -0.02 1.32 17.79
C GLY A 117 0.88 0.16 18.22
N LYS A 118 2.17 0.23 17.88
CA LYS A 118 3.18 -0.79 18.22
C LYS A 118 3.28 -1.02 19.73
N SER A 119 3.32 0.07 20.52
CA SER A 119 3.34 -0.01 21.99
C SER A 119 2.04 -0.54 22.61
N SER A 120 0.91 -0.45 21.90
CA SER A 120 -0.39 -0.93 22.35
C SER A 120 -0.74 -2.32 21.80
N GLN A 121 0.16 -2.98 21.07
CA GLN A 121 -0.11 -4.29 20.47
C GLN A 121 -0.37 -5.34 21.55
N VAL A 122 -1.61 -5.85 21.59
CA VAL A 122 -1.96 -7.02 22.38
C VAL A 122 -1.56 -8.27 21.60
N ARG A 123 -0.47 -8.92 22.00
CA ARG A 123 -0.04 -10.19 21.44
C ARG A 123 -0.17 -11.25 22.54
N PRO A 124 -1.29 -12.01 22.58
CA PRO A 124 -1.73 -12.75 23.77
C PRO A 124 -0.72 -13.78 24.30
N HIS A 125 0.09 -14.40 23.43
CA HIS A 125 1.13 -15.38 23.80
C HIS A 125 2.56 -14.88 23.60
N GLU A 126 2.77 -13.90 22.72
CA GLU A 126 4.12 -13.46 22.31
C GLU A 126 4.88 -12.71 23.41
N THR A 127 4.21 -11.98 24.29
CA THR A 127 4.90 -11.14 25.29
C THR A 127 5.69 -11.97 26.31
N THR A 128 5.17 -13.14 26.68
CA THR A 128 5.79 -14.03 27.67
C THR A 128 6.79 -14.98 27.02
N PHE A 129 6.48 -15.50 25.83
CA PHE A 129 7.36 -16.37 25.04
C PHE A 129 8.66 -15.67 24.62
N TRP A 130 8.58 -14.46 24.04
CA TRP A 130 9.77 -13.72 23.62
C TRP A 130 10.59 -13.21 24.79
N ALA A 131 9.95 -12.81 25.90
CA ALA A 131 10.69 -12.46 27.12
C ALA A 131 11.52 -13.64 27.63
N ALA A 132 10.95 -14.85 27.63
CA ALA A 132 11.68 -16.06 28.00
C ALA A 132 12.87 -16.33 27.07
N LEU A 133 12.73 -16.10 25.77
CA LEU A 133 13.85 -16.21 24.81
C LEU A 133 14.92 -15.13 25.01
N TYR A 134 14.55 -13.87 25.20
CA TYR A 134 15.55 -12.80 25.42
C TYR A 134 16.31 -12.97 26.74
N GLU A 135 15.65 -13.49 27.77
CA GLU A 135 16.24 -13.74 29.09
C GLU A 135 16.95 -15.11 29.20
N GLY A 136 16.72 -16.01 28.25
CA GLY A 136 17.22 -17.40 28.30
C GLY A 136 16.55 -18.26 29.37
N ASN A 137 15.30 -17.92 29.74
CA ASN A 137 14.54 -18.65 30.74
C ASN A 137 13.87 -19.90 30.14
N ILE A 138 14.61 -21.01 30.15
CA ILE A 138 14.16 -22.31 29.61
C ILE A 138 12.87 -22.81 30.25
N ALA A 139 12.71 -22.63 31.56
CA ALA A 139 11.53 -23.12 32.27
C ALA A 139 10.26 -22.43 31.76
N GLN A 140 10.33 -21.10 31.60
CA GLN A 140 9.23 -20.31 31.07
C GLN A 140 9.00 -20.57 29.57
N LEU A 141 10.07 -20.69 28.77
CA LEU A 141 9.98 -21.05 27.36
C LEU A 141 9.27 -22.40 27.16
N THR A 142 9.67 -23.41 27.92
CA THR A 142 9.07 -24.76 27.87
C THR A 142 7.62 -24.71 28.28
N GLN A 143 7.28 -23.99 29.35
CA GLN A 143 5.91 -23.82 29.80
C GLN A 143 5.02 -23.17 28.72
N GLU A 144 5.50 -22.13 28.05
CA GLU A 144 4.74 -21.47 26.97
C GLU A 144 4.53 -22.41 25.78
N LEU A 145 5.56 -23.17 25.38
CA LEU A 145 5.47 -24.17 24.31
C LEU A 145 4.49 -25.31 24.67
N GLU A 146 4.49 -25.78 25.91
CA GLU A 146 3.50 -26.77 26.41
C GLU A 146 2.08 -26.20 26.43
N GLN A 147 1.92 -24.89 26.64
CA GLN A 147 0.63 -24.18 26.58
C GLN A 147 0.17 -23.87 25.15
N GLY A 148 0.93 -24.29 24.13
CA GLY A 148 0.58 -24.14 22.71
C GLY A 148 1.14 -22.89 22.04
N ALA A 149 2.18 -22.26 22.60
CA ALA A 149 2.94 -21.26 21.87
C ALA A 149 3.54 -21.87 20.59
N ASP A 150 3.52 -21.10 19.51
CA ASP A 150 4.04 -21.53 18.22
C ASP A 150 5.58 -21.51 18.22
N PRO A 151 6.27 -22.66 18.10
CA PRO A 151 7.73 -22.72 18.03
C PRO A 151 8.31 -22.08 16.76
N GLU A 152 7.49 -21.84 15.73
CA GLU A 152 7.86 -21.16 14.49
C GLU A 152 7.50 -19.66 14.49
N ALA A 153 7.09 -19.12 15.64
CA ALA A 153 6.81 -17.70 15.78
C ALA A 153 8.01 -16.83 15.38
N VAL A 154 7.71 -15.63 14.86
CA VAL A 154 8.71 -14.60 14.52
C VAL A 154 8.55 -13.36 15.39
N ASP A 155 9.67 -12.72 15.74
CA ASP A 155 9.68 -11.53 16.59
C ASP A 155 9.30 -10.25 15.80
N GLN A 156 9.37 -9.08 16.46
CA GLN A 156 9.07 -7.80 15.81
C GLN A 156 10.02 -7.44 14.65
N ALA A 157 11.21 -8.04 14.62
CA ALA A 157 12.20 -7.87 13.56
C ALA A 157 12.09 -8.96 12.47
N GLY A 158 11.08 -9.83 12.54
CA GLY A 158 10.88 -10.94 11.61
C GLY A 158 11.85 -12.10 11.81
N GLN A 159 12.57 -12.15 12.93
CA GLN A 159 13.50 -13.22 13.27
C GLN A 159 12.75 -14.42 13.85
N SER A 160 13.10 -15.63 13.42
CA SER A 160 12.58 -16.85 14.04
C SER A 160 13.11 -17.02 15.47
N ALA A 161 12.39 -17.78 16.29
CA ALA A 161 12.83 -18.11 17.65
C ALA A 161 14.24 -18.74 17.67
N LEU A 162 14.57 -19.59 16.68
CA LEU A 162 15.90 -20.19 16.52
C LEU A 162 17.00 -19.16 16.19
N MET A 163 16.68 -18.13 15.43
CA MET A 163 17.63 -17.03 15.18
C MET A 163 17.90 -16.23 16.45
N VAL A 164 16.87 -15.95 17.25
CA VAL A 164 17.02 -15.26 18.53
C VAL A 164 17.89 -16.09 19.48
N SER A 165 17.64 -17.40 19.61
CA SER A 165 18.51 -18.29 20.40
C SER A 165 19.97 -18.27 19.90
N ALA A 166 20.20 -18.17 18.59
CA ALA A 166 21.54 -18.02 18.02
C ALA A 166 22.20 -16.68 18.35
N TRP A 167 21.45 -15.57 18.35
CA TRP A 167 21.92 -14.25 18.75
C TRP A 167 22.43 -14.24 20.21
N TYR A 168 21.62 -14.78 21.12
CA TYR A 168 21.91 -14.78 22.55
C TYR A 168 22.75 -15.98 23.02
N ASN A 169 23.19 -16.85 22.10
CA ASN A 169 23.97 -18.06 22.38
C ASN A 169 23.31 -19.03 23.38
N GLN A 170 22.01 -19.27 23.21
CA GLN A 170 21.19 -20.11 24.09
C GLN A 170 20.95 -21.47 23.46
N ILE A 171 21.85 -22.41 23.72
CA ILE A 171 21.81 -23.75 23.12
C ILE A 171 20.57 -24.52 23.60
N GLU A 172 20.25 -24.42 24.88
CA GLU A 172 19.11 -25.10 25.50
C GLU A 172 17.77 -24.59 24.96
N CYS A 173 17.66 -23.28 24.68
CA CYS A 173 16.48 -22.69 24.04
C CYS A 173 16.33 -23.24 22.62
N ALA A 174 17.41 -23.23 21.84
CA ALA A 174 17.42 -23.75 20.48
C ALA A 174 17.07 -25.24 20.44
N GLU A 175 17.59 -26.03 21.38
CA GLU A 175 17.28 -27.45 21.48
C GLU A 175 15.79 -27.67 21.81
N THR A 176 15.25 -26.93 22.77
CA THR A 176 13.84 -27.02 23.17
C THR A 176 12.93 -26.65 22.00
N LEU A 177 13.20 -25.54 21.31
CA LEU A 177 12.44 -25.13 20.12
C LEU A 177 12.43 -26.22 19.03
N LEU A 178 13.58 -26.84 18.76
CA LEU A 178 13.69 -27.93 17.78
C LEU A 178 12.93 -29.19 18.25
N GLN A 179 12.87 -29.48 19.55
CA GLN A 179 12.09 -30.59 20.10
C GLN A 179 10.58 -30.36 19.94
N PHE A 180 10.13 -29.11 20.05
CA PHE A 180 8.73 -28.72 19.84
C PHE A 180 8.36 -28.52 18.37
N GLY A 181 9.30 -28.71 17.43
CA GLY A 181 9.02 -28.76 16.00
C GLY A 181 9.38 -27.51 15.20
N ALA A 182 10.17 -26.58 15.75
CA ALA A 182 10.67 -25.43 14.99
C ALA A 182 11.45 -25.88 13.75
N ALA A 183 11.13 -25.35 12.56
CA ALA A 183 11.89 -25.69 11.36
C ALA A 183 13.31 -25.09 11.38
N PRO A 184 14.37 -25.89 11.26
CA PRO A 184 15.75 -25.40 11.26
C PRO A 184 16.10 -24.53 10.04
N ASN A 185 15.26 -24.60 8.99
CA ASN A 185 15.43 -23.89 7.71
C ASN A 185 14.49 -22.69 7.56
N GLN A 186 13.77 -22.30 8.61
CA GLN A 186 12.93 -21.11 8.57
C GLN A 186 13.79 -19.87 8.24
N THR A 187 13.29 -19.07 7.29
CA THR A 187 13.97 -17.86 6.82
C THR A 187 13.26 -16.60 7.27
N GLU A 188 14.03 -15.56 7.58
CA GLU A 188 13.50 -14.20 7.70
C GLU A 188 13.33 -13.54 6.32
N GLU A 189 12.88 -12.28 6.28
CA GLU A 189 12.52 -11.57 5.04
C GLU A 189 13.68 -11.55 4.02
N GLU A 190 14.91 -11.29 4.46
CA GLU A 190 16.13 -11.25 3.64
C GLU A 190 16.70 -12.65 3.34
N GLY A 191 16.02 -13.73 3.73
CA GLY A 191 16.38 -15.11 3.41
C GLY A 191 17.50 -15.69 4.27
N HIS A 192 17.89 -15.03 5.37
CA HIS A 192 18.80 -15.61 6.36
C HIS A 192 18.09 -16.70 7.17
N THR A 193 18.85 -17.66 7.71
CA THR A 193 18.38 -18.75 8.59
C THR A 193 19.10 -18.69 9.94
N ALA A 194 18.65 -19.47 10.93
CA ALA A 194 19.37 -19.58 12.20
C ALA A 194 20.85 -20.04 12.01
N LEU A 195 21.12 -20.87 10.99
CA LEU A 195 22.48 -21.30 10.65
C LEU A 195 23.35 -20.13 10.11
N HIS A 196 22.74 -19.17 9.39
CA HIS A 196 23.45 -17.94 9.00
C HIS A 196 23.85 -17.12 10.23
N THR A 197 22.96 -16.95 11.19
CA THR A 197 23.21 -16.20 12.44
C THR A 197 24.29 -16.89 13.29
N ALA A 198 24.19 -18.22 13.47
CA ALA A 198 25.18 -18.99 14.20
C ALA A 198 26.58 -18.91 13.54
N ALA A 199 26.65 -18.98 12.21
CA ALA A 199 27.90 -18.77 11.48
C ALA A 199 28.43 -17.33 11.61
N PHE A 200 27.55 -16.33 11.49
CA PHE A 200 27.90 -14.92 11.66
C PHE A 200 28.51 -14.66 13.04
N LEU A 201 27.99 -15.27 14.10
CA LEU A 201 28.50 -15.08 15.47
C LEU A 201 29.55 -16.12 15.90
N GLY A 202 29.86 -17.11 15.08
CA GLY A 202 30.74 -18.21 15.45
C GLY A 202 30.20 -19.10 16.58
N ARG A 203 28.87 -19.19 16.77
CA ARG A 203 28.24 -20.06 17.78
C ARG A 203 28.28 -21.50 17.30
N THR A 204 29.43 -22.16 17.52
CA THR A 204 29.74 -23.49 16.97
C THR A 204 28.72 -24.54 17.45
N ASP A 205 28.43 -24.56 18.75
CA ASP A 205 27.55 -25.56 19.35
C ASP A 205 26.10 -25.46 18.83
N ILE A 206 25.59 -24.24 18.66
CA ILE A 206 24.27 -24.00 18.04
C ILE A 206 24.27 -24.41 16.58
N ALA A 207 25.34 -24.09 15.83
CA ALA A 207 25.43 -24.47 14.42
C ALA A 207 25.47 -26.00 14.25
N GLU A 208 26.22 -26.71 15.10
CA GLU A 208 26.23 -28.18 15.13
C GLU A 208 24.85 -28.76 15.44
N LEU A 209 24.19 -28.24 16.49
CA LEU A 209 22.81 -28.63 16.85
C LEU A 209 21.84 -28.46 15.67
N LEU A 210 21.88 -27.31 14.99
CA LEU A 210 21.03 -27.04 13.83
C LEU A 210 21.32 -28.02 12.68
N LEU A 211 22.58 -28.29 12.39
CA LEU A 211 23.00 -29.24 11.35
C LEU A 211 22.57 -30.67 11.68
N ASP A 212 22.61 -31.07 12.95
CA ASP A 212 22.16 -32.38 13.42
C ASP A 212 20.64 -32.55 13.35
N ARG A 213 19.90 -31.44 13.46
CA ARG A 213 18.44 -31.40 13.31
C ARG A 213 17.98 -31.13 11.87
N GLY A 214 18.90 -31.18 10.89
CA GLY A 214 18.55 -31.13 9.46
C GLY A 214 18.61 -29.75 8.81
N ALA A 215 19.34 -28.79 9.40
CA ALA A 215 19.57 -27.51 8.75
C ALA A 215 20.32 -27.68 7.41
N GLU A 216 19.80 -27.04 6.38
CA GLU A 216 20.38 -27.00 5.04
C GLU A 216 21.62 -26.09 5.03
N VAL A 217 22.77 -26.69 4.73
CA VAL A 217 24.08 -26.02 4.82
C VAL A 217 24.30 -24.94 3.73
N ASN A 218 23.53 -24.98 2.64
CA ASN A 218 23.71 -24.14 1.45
C ASN A 218 22.52 -23.20 1.16
N VAL A 219 21.64 -22.93 2.14
CA VAL A 219 20.56 -21.94 1.98
C VAL A 219 21.15 -20.59 1.58
N ARG A 220 20.49 -19.90 0.66
CA ARG A 220 20.94 -18.61 0.13
C ARG A 220 20.00 -17.49 0.59
N SER A 221 20.57 -16.44 1.18
CA SER A 221 19.86 -15.19 1.41
C SER A 221 19.49 -14.51 0.08
N ARG A 222 18.68 -13.43 0.13
CA ARG A 222 18.36 -12.59 -1.04
C ARG A 222 19.62 -12.03 -1.72
N GLU A 223 20.67 -11.77 -0.95
CA GLU A 223 21.98 -11.34 -1.45
C GLU A 223 22.83 -12.50 -2.02
N GLY A 224 22.33 -13.74 -1.97
CA GLY A 224 23.04 -14.94 -2.39
C GLY A 224 24.11 -15.41 -1.40
N LYS A 225 24.13 -14.89 -0.17
CA LYS A 225 25.06 -15.33 0.88
C LYS A 225 24.61 -16.68 1.45
N THR A 226 25.58 -17.56 1.69
CA THR A 226 25.36 -18.84 2.39
C THR A 226 25.85 -18.74 3.85
N PRO A 227 25.52 -19.69 4.74
CA PRO A 227 26.09 -19.71 6.08
C PRO A 227 27.62 -19.73 6.10
N LEU A 228 28.26 -20.39 5.12
CA LEU A 228 29.72 -20.37 4.96
C LEU A 228 30.25 -18.97 4.63
N ASN A 229 29.50 -18.17 3.85
CA ASN A 229 29.86 -16.77 3.57
C ASN A 229 29.76 -15.90 4.83
N SER A 230 28.76 -16.14 5.70
CA SER A 230 28.56 -15.38 6.93
C SER A 230 29.75 -15.45 7.90
N LEU A 231 30.55 -16.53 7.86
CA LEU A 231 31.81 -16.64 8.62
C LEU A 231 32.83 -15.55 8.25
N ARG A 232 32.76 -15.02 7.02
CA ARG A 232 33.74 -14.09 6.43
C ARG A 232 33.37 -12.62 6.62
N GLU A 233 32.22 -12.33 7.23
CA GLU A 233 31.78 -10.96 7.50
C GLU A 233 32.76 -10.23 8.42
N SER A 234 32.98 -8.92 8.17
CA SER A 234 33.97 -8.15 8.91
C SER A 234 33.57 -7.97 10.38
N TRP A 235 34.57 -7.90 11.27
CA TRP A 235 34.33 -7.65 12.69
C TRP A 235 33.51 -6.37 12.94
N SER A 236 33.78 -5.31 12.18
CA SER A 236 33.04 -4.05 12.27
C SER A 236 31.53 -4.22 12.04
N THR A 237 31.14 -5.10 11.10
CA THR A 237 29.72 -5.41 10.83
C THR A 237 29.12 -6.22 11.99
N VAL A 238 29.86 -7.19 12.53
CA VAL A 238 29.43 -7.97 13.70
C VAL A 238 29.21 -7.08 14.92
N GLU A 239 30.18 -6.23 15.23
CA GLU A 239 30.12 -5.31 16.37
C GLU A 239 28.98 -4.31 16.24
N TRP A 240 28.76 -3.77 15.03
CA TRP A 240 27.66 -2.84 14.77
C TRP A 240 26.28 -3.50 14.91
N ILE A 241 26.07 -4.68 14.30
CA ILE A 241 24.79 -5.39 14.37
C ILE A 241 24.52 -5.89 15.79
N ALA A 242 25.53 -6.48 16.46
CA ALA A 242 25.39 -6.92 17.85
C ALA A 242 25.07 -5.75 18.79
N GLY A 243 25.69 -4.58 18.57
CA GLY A 243 25.39 -3.35 19.30
C GLY A 243 23.95 -2.86 19.09
N MET A 244 23.40 -2.99 17.88
CA MET A 244 22.00 -2.66 17.59
C MET A 244 21.02 -3.57 18.32
N LEU A 245 21.37 -4.86 18.44
CA LEU A 245 20.54 -5.88 19.09
C LEU A 245 20.81 -5.99 20.60
N ASN A 246 21.68 -5.14 21.16
CA ASN A 246 22.11 -5.17 22.56
C ASN A 246 22.65 -6.55 23.00
N VAL A 247 23.32 -7.25 22.08
CA VAL A 247 23.95 -8.57 22.30
C VAL A 247 25.43 -8.35 22.61
N THR A 248 25.90 -8.93 23.71
CA THR A 248 27.32 -8.89 24.07
C THR A 248 28.09 -9.93 23.27
N VAL A 249 29.09 -9.49 22.50
CA VAL A 249 29.94 -10.36 21.67
C VAL A 249 31.42 -10.06 21.90
N ASP A 250 32.20 -11.09 22.19
CA ASP A 250 33.65 -10.98 22.30
C ASP A 250 34.34 -11.32 20.96
N ARG A 251 35.26 -10.45 20.53
CA ARG A 251 35.95 -10.59 19.25
C ARG A 251 36.74 -11.88 19.13
N ARG A 252 37.41 -12.32 20.19
CA ARG A 252 38.24 -13.52 20.17
C ARG A 252 37.36 -14.76 20.13
N GLU A 253 36.27 -14.77 20.88
CA GLU A 253 35.31 -15.88 20.88
C GLU A 253 34.65 -16.07 19.52
N VAL A 254 34.14 -15.00 18.91
CA VAL A 254 33.50 -15.05 17.58
C VAL A 254 34.47 -15.59 16.53
N LEU A 255 35.71 -15.06 16.50
CA LEU A 255 36.72 -15.50 15.53
C LEU A 255 37.18 -16.93 15.77
N ALA A 256 37.35 -17.34 17.03
CA ALA A 256 37.71 -18.72 17.38
C ALA A 256 36.60 -19.70 17.01
N GLY A 257 35.35 -19.35 17.29
CA GLY A 257 34.17 -20.13 16.93
C GLY A 257 34.00 -20.27 15.42
N ARG A 258 34.13 -19.17 14.67
CA ARG A 258 34.12 -19.21 13.19
C ARG A 258 35.21 -20.14 12.64
N LYS A 259 36.42 -20.09 13.21
CA LYS A 259 37.54 -20.96 12.81
C LYS A 259 37.27 -22.43 13.08
N LYS A 260 36.54 -22.76 14.15
CA LYS A 260 36.10 -24.13 14.45
C LYS A 260 34.98 -24.58 13.52
N LEU A 261 34.04 -23.69 13.23
CA LEU A 261 32.83 -23.97 12.45
C LEU A 261 33.10 -24.14 10.94
N GLU A 262 34.09 -23.43 10.39
CA GLU A 262 34.44 -23.51 8.96
C GLU A 262 34.67 -24.96 8.44
N PRO A 263 35.54 -25.79 9.05
CA PRO A 263 35.72 -27.16 8.60
C PRO A 263 34.46 -28.03 8.78
N ILE A 264 33.62 -27.75 9.78
CA ILE A 264 32.38 -28.50 10.03
C ILE A 264 31.37 -28.25 8.91
N LEU A 265 31.18 -26.99 8.50
CA LEU A 265 30.29 -26.65 7.38
C LEU A 265 30.78 -27.29 6.08
N ILE A 266 32.09 -27.25 5.81
CA ILE A 266 32.68 -27.89 4.63
C ILE A 266 32.44 -29.41 4.66
N ALA A 267 32.65 -30.06 5.80
CA ALA A 267 32.42 -31.49 5.97
C ALA A 267 30.93 -31.87 5.77
N ARG A 268 30.00 -30.98 6.11
CA ARG A 268 28.55 -31.14 5.90
C ARG A 268 28.10 -30.76 4.48
N GLY A 269 29.02 -30.44 3.57
CA GLY A 269 28.72 -30.19 2.16
C GLY A 269 28.56 -28.72 1.77
N ALA A 270 29.08 -27.79 2.57
CA ALA A 270 29.11 -26.37 2.20
C ALA A 270 30.00 -26.15 0.97
N THR A 271 29.41 -25.66 -0.13
CA THR A 271 30.19 -25.35 -1.34
C THR A 271 30.83 -23.97 -1.25
N SER A 272 32.16 -23.91 -1.25
CA SER A 272 32.89 -22.66 -1.47
C SER A 272 32.85 -22.30 -2.95
N GLN A 273 31.79 -21.65 -3.42
CA GLN A 273 31.85 -21.00 -4.72
C GLN A 273 32.57 -19.65 -4.60
N ASN A 274 33.86 -19.65 -4.91
CA ASN A 274 34.52 -18.50 -5.53
C ASN A 274 33.92 -18.36 -6.95
N GLY A 275 32.82 -17.62 -7.12
CA GLY A 275 32.14 -17.67 -8.42
C GLY A 275 30.94 -16.75 -8.62
N ALA A 276 31.12 -15.44 -8.41
CA ALA A 276 30.54 -14.41 -9.28
C ALA A 276 31.10 -13.04 -8.86
N ALA A 277 32.35 -12.78 -9.23
CA ALA A 277 32.66 -11.43 -9.68
C ALA A 277 31.72 -11.19 -10.87
N SER A 278 30.56 -10.60 -10.59
CA SER A 278 29.63 -10.15 -11.62
C SER A 278 30.46 -9.30 -12.57
N LYS A 279 30.56 -9.73 -13.82
CA LYS A 279 31.13 -8.94 -14.93
C LYS A 279 30.74 -7.48 -14.73
N GLU A 280 31.73 -6.60 -14.77
CA GLU A 280 31.63 -5.14 -14.78
C GLU A 280 30.77 -4.65 -15.96
N SER A 281 29.48 -4.94 -15.95
CA SER A 281 28.50 -4.20 -16.73
C SER A 281 28.23 -2.91 -15.96
N SER A 282 29.20 -1.99 -16.06
CA SER A 282 29.25 -0.64 -15.50
C SER A 282 28.69 -0.52 -14.08
N SER A 283 29.57 -0.59 -13.07
CA SER A 283 29.28 -0.23 -11.67
C SER A 283 28.40 1.00 -11.58
N ALA A 284 28.70 2.05 -12.37
CA ALA A 284 27.92 3.28 -12.41
C ALA A 284 26.42 3.12 -12.77
N LEU A 285 26.03 2.24 -13.72
CA LEU A 285 24.60 2.03 -14.03
C LEU A 285 23.90 1.21 -12.94
N ARG A 286 24.63 0.30 -12.29
CA ARG A 286 24.12 -0.47 -11.16
C ARG A 286 23.96 0.42 -9.94
N ASP A 287 24.98 1.23 -9.61
CA ASP A 287 24.94 2.23 -8.55
C ASP A 287 23.83 3.25 -8.79
N LEU A 288 23.63 3.70 -10.03
CA LEU A 288 22.52 4.59 -10.40
C LEU A 288 21.16 3.90 -10.25
N LYS A 289 21.05 2.63 -10.66
CA LYS A 289 19.82 1.85 -10.50
C LYS A 289 19.51 1.61 -9.03
N ASP A 290 20.50 1.26 -8.22
CA ASP A 290 20.36 0.98 -6.81
C ASP A 290 20.01 2.27 -6.05
N PHE A 291 20.64 3.39 -6.41
CA PHE A 291 20.27 4.72 -5.91
C PHE A 291 18.85 5.14 -6.32
N TYR A 292 18.46 4.88 -7.57
CA TYR A 292 17.10 5.12 -8.03
C TYR A 292 16.09 4.27 -7.25
N MET A 293 16.38 2.99 -7.05
CA MET A 293 15.54 2.07 -6.27
C MET A 293 15.42 2.53 -4.82
N LEU A 294 16.51 2.96 -4.19
CA LEU A 294 16.50 3.55 -2.85
C LEU A 294 15.54 4.76 -2.78
N LEU A 295 15.66 5.71 -3.71
CA LEU A 295 14.79 6.89 -3.76
C LEU A 295 13.32 6.55 -4.10
N ALA A 296 13.10 5.52 -4.93
CA ALA A 296 11.76 5.05 -5.30
C ALA A 296 11.08 4.26 -4.17
N MET A 297 11.85 3.68 -3.25
CA MET A 297 11.34 2.89 -2.12
C MET A 297 11.28 3.70 -0.81
N TYR A 298 12.06 4.77 -0.66
CA TYR A 298 12.04 5.60 0.54
C TYR A 298 10.65 6.25 0.75
N PRO A 299 9.91 5.94 1.83
CA PRO A 299 8.46 6.20 1.94
C PRO A 299 8.12 7.65 2.30
N LEU A 300 8.77 8.64 1.67
CA LEU A 300 8.60 10.07 1.98
C LEU A 300 7.16 10.54 1.80
N THR A 301 6.47 10.08 0.75
CA THR A 301 5.10 10.53 0.49
C THR A 301 4.06 9.75 1.29
N ALA A 302 4.46 8.63 1.90
CA ALA A 302 3.61 7.73 2.68
C ALA A 302 2.20 7.59 2.05
N HIS A 303 1.16 7.92 2.81
CA HIS A 303 -0.23 7.83 2.38
C HIS A 303 -0.64 8.86 1.28
N LEU A 304 0.19 9.86 1.01
CA LEU A 304 -0.08 10.98 0.09
C LEU A 304 0.45 10.75 -1.33
N TRP A 305 1.02 9.57 -1.61
CA TRP A 305 1.60 9.22 -2.91
C TRP A 305 0.66 9.52 -4.09
N PHE A 306 -0.65 9.34 -3.94
CA PHE A 306 -1.60 9.54 -5.03
C PHE A 306 -1.69 10.99 -5.52
N LEU A 307 -1.44 11.98 -4.66
CA LEU A 307 -1.40 13.39 -5.04
C LEU A 307 -0.18 13.69 -5.90
N TYR A 308 0.96 13.11 -5.52
CA TYR A 308 2.19 13.20 -6.28
C TYR A 308 2.01 12.58 -7.68
N TYR A 309 1.45 11.38 -7.77
CA TYR A 309 1.15 10.73 -9.06
C TYR A 309 0.15 11.54 -9.88
N LEU A 310 -0.89 12.10 -9.25
CA LEU A 310 -1.86 12.95 -9.94
C LEU A 310 -1.20 14.20 -10.54
N LEU A 311 -0.23 14.80 -9.85
CA LEU A 311 0.52 15.95 -10.36
C LEU A 311 1.35 15.56 -11.59
N MET A 312 2.02 14.42 -11.55
CA MET A 312 2.77 13.88 -12.69
C MET A 312 1.87 13.56 -13.89
N LEU A 313 0.69 12.97 -13.65
CA LEU A 313 -0.29 12.66 -14.70
C LEU A 313 -0.87 13.93 -15.34
N VAL A 314 -1.13 14.99 -14.56
CA VAL A 314 -1.57 16.28 -15.08
C VAL A 314 -0.47 16.94 -15.91
N ALA A 315 0.80 16.87 -15.48
CA ALA A 315 1.93 17.37 -16.25
C ALA A 315 2.10 16.59 -17.56
N GLY A 316 2.03 15.25 -17.51
CA GLY A 316 2.05 14.38 -18.68
C GLY A 316 0.89 14.67 -19.64
N PHE A 317 -0.31 14.93 -19.12
CA PHE A 317 -1.46 15.36 -19.92
C PHE A 317 -1.20 16.69 -20.64
N ALA A 318 -0.59 17.67 -19.96
CA ALA A 318 -0.24 18.94 -20.58
C ALA A 318 0.79 18.76 -21.72
N LEU A 319 1.83 17.95 -21.50
CA LEU A 319 2.82 17.64 -22.53
C LEU A 319 2.21 16.87 -23.71
N ALA A 320 1.36 15.88 -23.44
CA ALA A 320 0.67 15.10 -24.46
C ALA A 320 -0.27 15.98 -25.30
N THR A 321 -1.06 16.85 -24.67
CA THR A 321 -1.97 17.76 -25.39
C THR A 321 -1.22 18.77 -26.27
N LEU A 322 -0.08 19.28 -25.81
CA LEU A 322 0.80 20.13 -26.63
C LEU A 322 1.38 19.36 -27.82
N SER A 323 1.84 18.13 -27.59
CA SER A 323 2.44 17.27 -28.62
C SER A 323 1.42 16.85 -29.68
N LEU A 324 0.23 16.39 -29.27
CA LEU A 324 -0.85 16.01 -30.19
C LEU A 324 -1.33 17.19 -31.03
N LYS A 325 -1.36 18.40 -30.43
CA LYS A 325 -1.68 19.64 -31.16
C LYS A 325 -0.59 20.00 -32.16
N ALA A 326 0.69 19.81 -31.82
CA ALA A 326 1.81 20.06 -32.72
C ALA A 326 1.87 19.07 -33.88
N LEU A 327 1.53 17.79 -33.63
CA LEU A 327 1.55 16.71 -34.61
C LEU A 327 0.27 16.62 -35.47
N GLY A 328 -0.76 17.42 -35.16
CA GLY A 328 -2.02 17.41 -35.91
C GLY A 328 -2.75 16.05 -35.89
N THR A 329 -2.55 15.25 -34.85
CA THR A 329 -3.06 13.87 -34.80
C THR A 329 -4.59 13.84 -34.82
N PRO A 330 -5.22 12.94 -35.61
CA PRO A 330 -6.67 12.81 -35.66
C PRO A 330 -7.22 12.30 -34.31
N SER A 331 -8.47 12.66 -34.02
CA SER A 331 -9.15 12.19 -32.81
C SER A 331 -9.39 10.69 -32.86
N LEU A 332 -9.25 10.00 -31.71
CA LEU A 332 -9.54 8.57 -31.61
C LEU A 332 -10.96 8.22 -32.09
N PRO A 333 -11.14 7.12 -32.85
CA PRO A 333 -12.45 6.65 -33.30
C PRO A 333 -13.39 6.39 -32.13
N ALA A 334 -14.64 6.82 -32.25
CA ALA A 334 -15.64 6.69 -31.18
C ALA A 334 -15.91 5.23 -30.78
N TRP A 335 -15.91 4.31 -31.75
CA TRP A 335 -16.16 2.88 -31.52
C TRP A 335 -15.12 2.23 -30.60
N LEU A 336 -13.87 2.72 -30.59
CA LEU A 336 -12.79 2.17 -29.77
C LEU A 336 -12.93 2.53 -28.28
N LEU A 337 -13.66 3.61 -27.98
CA LEU A 337 -13.84 4.11 -26.62
C LEU A 337 -15.10 3.57 -25.94
N ARG A 338 -15.98 2.91 -26.69
CA ARG A 338 -17.27 2.42 -26.23
C ARG A 338 -17.12 1.09 -25.48
N PRO A 339 -17.49 0.98 -24.19
CA PRO A 339 -17.58 -0.31 -23.51
C PRO A 339 -18.68 -1.20 -24.16
N PRO A 340 -18.46 -2.52 -24.37
CA PRO A 340 -17.33 -3.31 -23.91
C PRO A 340 -16.12 -3.32 -24.85
N VAL A 341 -16.23 -2.77 -26.07
CA VAL A 341 -15.15 -2.79 -27.08
C VAL A 341 -13.87 -2.15 -26.55
N ALA A 342 -13.99 -1.06 -25.79
CA ALA A 342 -12.86 -0.42 -25.14
C ALA A 342 -12.07 -1.37 -24.20
N LEU A 343 -12.73 -2.35 -23.58
CA LEU A 343 -12.05 -3.31 -22.69
C LEU A 343 -11.12 -4.25 -23.46
N LEU A 344 -11.37 -4.51 -24.74
CA LEU A 344 -10.50 -5.36 -25.56
C LEU A 344 -9.09 -4.76 -25.74
N THR A 345 -8.95 -3.44 -25.66
CA THR A 345 -7.65 -2.75 -25.72
C THR A 345 -7.15 -2.35 -24.34
N LEU A 346 -8.04 -1.89 -23.47
CA LEU A 346 -7.66 -1.40 -22.14
C LEU A 346 -7.22 -2.54 -21.21
N VAL A 347 -7.89 -3.69 -21.22
CA VAL A 347 -7.55 -4.79 -20.30
C VAL A 347 -6.16 -5.37 -20.58
N PRO A 348 -5.77 -5.71 -21.83
CA PRO A 348 -4.42 -6.18 -22.11
C PRO A 348 -3.34 -5.13 -21.80
N LEU A 349 -3.61 -3.86 -22.09
CA LEU A 349 -2.68 -2.77 -21.80
C LEU A 349 -2.48 -2.59 -20.29
N THR A 350 -3.56 -2.61 -19.52
CA THR A 350 -3.52 -2.57 -18.05
C THR A 350 -2.83 -3.82 -17.48
N ALA A 351 -3.11 -5.00 -18.01
CA ALA A 351 -2.50 -6.26 -17.58
C ALA A 351 -0.98 -6.28 -17.83
N CYS A 352 -0.51 -5.71 -18.93
CA CYS A 352 0.93 -5.56 -19.19
C CYS A 352 1.63 -4.75 -18.09
N THR A 353 1.03 -3.63 -17.67
CA THR A 353 1.57 -2.84 -16.55
C THR A 353 1.42 -3.55 -15.20
N GLN A 354 0.33 -4.29 -15.00
CA GLN A 354 0.08 -5.11 -13.80
C GLN A 354 1.10 -6.23 -13.65
N TYR A 355 1.58 -6.81 -14.75
CA TYR A 355 2.53 -7.90 -14.73
C TYR A 355 3.80 -7.57 -13.95
N PHE A 356 4.23 -6.30 -13.93
CA PHE A 356 5.42 -5.85 -13.20
C PHE A 356 5.16 -5.52 -11.72
N MET A 357 3.90 -5.58 -11.27
CA MET A 357 3.47 -5.28 -9.90
C MET A 357 3.12 -6.59 -9.18
N THR A 358 3.74 -6.83 -8.02
CA THR A 358 3.72 -8.15 -7.35
C THR A 358 3.24 -8.12 -5.92
N GLN A 359 3.03 -6.94 -5.34
CA GLN A 359 2.83 -6.81 -3.90
C GLN A 359 1.36 -6.83 -3.49
N SER A 360 0.44 -6.66 -4.45
CA SER A 360 -0.98 -6.55 -4.14
C SER A 360 -1.86 -7.02 -5.29
N PHE A 361 -3.12 -7.37 -4.99
CA PHE A 361 -4.15 -7.58 -6.00
C PHE A 361 -4.53 -6.25 -6.64
N GLY A 362 -3.96 -5.97 -7.81
CA GLY A 362 -4.04 -4.66 -8.46
C GLY A 362 -2.76 -3.84 -8.26
N PRO A 363 -2.82 -2.50 -8.32
CA PRO A 363 -1.62 -1.68 -8.37
C PRO A 363 -0.89 -1.59 -7.02
N ASP A 364 0.43 -1.81 -7.03
CA ASP A 364 1.24 -1.71 -5.81
C ASP A 364 1.30 -0.28 -5.23
N THR A 365 1.67 -0.21 -3.95
CA THR A 365 1.85 1.03 -3.21
C THR A 365 3.31 1.51 -3.22
N ALA A 366 3.76 2.15 -4.31
CA ALA A 366 4.99 2.95 -4.26
C ALA A 366 4.78 4.30 -3.54
N MET A 367 5.52 4.52 -2.45
CA MET A 367 5.50 5.73 -1.60
C MET A 367 6.78 6.59 -1.73
N GLY A 368 7.65 6.22 -2.68
CA GLY A 368 8.91 6.87 -3.03
C GLY A 368 8.86 8.35 -3.39
N ILE A 369 10.04 8.94 -3.42
CA ILE A 369 10.29 10.29 -3.95
C ILE A 369 10.18 10.28 -5.48
N LEU A 370 10.71 9.23 -6.11
CA LEU A 370 10.66 9.03 -7.56
C LEU A 370 9.48 8.15 -7.96
N PRO A 371 8.83 8.43 -9.10
CA PRO A 371 7.67 7.66 -9.53
C PRO A 371 8.15 6.32 -10.07
N TRP A 372 7.49 5.25 -9.66
CA TRP A 372 7.78 3.92 -10.17
C TRP A 372 7.11 3.73 -11.54
N PRO A 373 7.84 3.43 -12.62
CA PRO A 373 7.31 3.51 -13.98
C PRO A 373 6.12 2.58 -14.24
N PRO A 374 6.12 1.29 -13.82
CA PRO A 374 4.97 0.41 -14.05
C PRO A 374 3.68 0.96 -13.43
N LYS A 375 3.76 1.47 -12.19
CA LYS A 375 2.64 2.08 -11.47
C LYS A 375 2.17 3.37 -12.13
N LEU A 376 3.10 4.24 -12.56
CA LEU A 376 2.74 5.48 -13.24
C LEU A 376 2.05 5.19 -14.57
N LEU A 377 2.56 4.24 -15.35
CA LEU A 377 1.95 3.77 -16.60
C LEU A 377 0.56 3.18 -16.36
N TYR A 378 0.42 2.32 -15.33
CA TYR A 378 -0.86 1.73 -14.94
C TYR A 378 -1.93 2.81 -14.74
N TYR A 379 -1.65 3.83 -13.92
CA TYR A 379 -2.59 4.93 -13.70
C TYR A 379 -2.74 5.88 -14.89
N THR A 380 -1.73 5.98 -15.76
CA THR A 380 -1.81 6.75 -17.02
C THR A 380 -2.90 6.19 -17.92
N ILE A 381 -3.09 4.87 -17.96
CA ILE A 381 -4.15 4.23 -18.79
C ILE A 381 -5.54 4.68 -18.31
N PHE A 382 -5.82 4.57 -17.01
CA PHE A 382 -7.10 4.98 -16.42
C PHE A 382 -7.34 6.48 -16.57
N PHE A 383 -6.34 7.30 -16.21
CA PHE A 383 -6.40 8.76 -16.32
C PHE A 383 -6.61 9.18 -17.78
N GLY A 384 -5.85 8.61 -18.71
CA GLY A 384 -5.91 8.89 -20.13
C GLY A 384 -7.27 8.53 -20.72
N TYR A 385 -7.81 7.34 -20.41
CA TYR A 385 -9.14 6.94 -20.84
C TYR A 385 -10.22 7.90 -20.34
N GLY A 386 -10.20 8.26 -19.05
CA GLY A 386 -11.10 9.26 -18.49
C GLY A 386 -10.97 10.63 -19.17
N ALA A 387 -9.74 11.06 -19.48
CA ALA A 387 -9.46 12.32 -20.15
C ALA A 387 -9.99 12.36 -21.59
N VAL A 388 -9.88 11.27 -22.34
CA VAL A 388 -10.37 11.16 -23.73
C VAL A 388 -11.90 11.05 -23.79
N CYS A 389 -12.53 10.47 -22.78
CA CYS A 389 -13.98 10.28 -22.71
C CYS A 389 -14.79 11.56 -22.41
N PHE A 390 -14.15 12.66 -22.00
CA PHE A 390 -14.86 13.88 -21.66
C PHE A 390 -15.58 14.53 -22.87
N GLY A 391 -16.90 14.71 -22.76
CA GLY A 391 -17.73 15.28 -23.82
C GLY A 391 -18.10 14.29 -24.93
N ARG A 392 -18.05 12.98 -24.64
CA ARG A 392 -18.40 11.90 -25.57
C ARG A 392 -19.62 11.11 -25.06
N PRO A 393 -20.69 10.96 -25.86
CA PRO A 393 -21.92 10.29 -25.41
C PRO A 393 -21.70 8.80 -25.11
N GLU A 394 -20.72 8.15 -25.75
CA GLU A 394 -20.40 6.74 -25.52
C GLU A 394 -20.03 6.47 -24.06
N PHE A 395 -19.39 7.44 -23.40
CA PHE A 395 -19.05 7.33 -21.98
C PHE A 395 -20.15 7.90 -21.07
N GLU A 396 -20.66 9.10 -21.40
CA GLU A 396 -21.61 9.81 -20.54
C GLU A 396 -22.96 9.08 -20.41
N GLU A 397 -23.40 8.38 -21.46
CA GLU A 397 -24.70 7.69 -21.47
C GLU A 397 -24.57 6.18 -21.29
N GLN A 398 -23.57 5.55 -21.90
CA GLN A 398 -23.54 4.09 -22.04
C GLN A 398 -22.63 3.38 -21.03
N ALA A 399 -21.57 4.04 -20.54
CA ALA A 399 -20.66 3.41 -19.59
C ALA A 399 -21.41 3.06 -18.29
N GLY A 400 -21.32 1.80 -17.85
CA GLY A 400 -22.04 1.32 -16.66
C GLY A 400 -23.53 1.05 -16.84
N ARG A 401 -24.08 1.05 -18.08
CA ARG A 401 -25.50 0.72 -18.32
C ARG A 401 -25.91 -0.63 -17.72
N TRP A 402 -25.00 -1.61 -17.73
CA TRP A 402 -25.22 -2.98 -17.24
C TRP A 402 -24.68 -3.19 -15.81
N TRP A 403 -24.62 -2.14 -14.99
CA TRP A 403 -23.96 -2.21 -13.69
C TRP A 403 -24.40 -3.35 -12.75
N PRO A 404 -25.69 -3.78 -12.68
CA PRO A 404 -26.04 -4.88 -11.77
C PRO A 404 -25.36 -6.18 -12.19
N PHE A 405 -25.35 -6.47 -13.49
CA PHE A 405 -24.66 -7.64 -14.04
C PHE A 405 -23.15 -7.54 -13.88
N LEU A 406 -22.58 -6.35 -14.06
CA LEU A 406 -21.14 -6.13 -13.86
C LEU A 406 -20.72 -6.31 -12.40
N LEU A 407 -21.54 -5.88 -11.42
CA LEU A 407 -21.27 -6.14 -10.00
C LEU A 407 -21.28 -7.64 -9.69
N VAL A 408 -22.29 -8.36 -10.18
CA VAL A 408 -22.38 -9.82 -9.98
C VAL A 408 -21.20 -10.53 -10.65
N ALA A 409 -20.83 -10.13 -11.87
CA ALA A 409 -19.69 -10.71 -12.59
C ALA A 409 -18.33 -10.39 -11.95
N ALA A 410 -18.21 -9.25 -11.25
CA ALA A 410 -16.97 -8.87 -10.56
C ALA A 410 -16.63 -9.79 -9.38
N VAL A 411 -17.64 -10.39 -8.73
CA VAL A 411 -17.43 -11.26 -7.55
C VAL A 411 -16.60 -12.50 -7.89
N PRO A 412 -17.01 -13.40 -8.80
CA PRO A 412 -16.22 -14.60 -9.12
C PRO A 412 -14.87 -14.23 -9.74
N LEU A 413 -14.81 -13.15 -10.53
CA LEU A 413 -13.57 -12.66 -11.12
C LEU A 413 -12.57 -12.17 -10.07
N GLY A 414 -13.04 -11.39 -9.10
CA GLY A 414 -12.24 -10.91 -7.97
C GLY A 414 -11.80 -12.07 -7.09
N VAL A 415 -12.71 -13.00 -6.78
CA VAL A 415 -12.39 -14.18 -5.97
C VAL A 415 -11.30 -15.03 -6.63
N TYR A 416 -11.46 -15.35 -7.91
CA TYR A 416 -10.46 -16.12 -8.66
C TYR A 416 -9.13 -15.36 -8.78
N GLY A 417 -9.18 -14.05 -9.05
CA GLY A 417 -7.98 -13.22 -9.15
C GLY A 417 -7.19 -13.10 -7.84
N ILE A 418 -7.88 -12.96 -6.70
CA ILE A 418 -7.27 -12.90 -5.37
C ILE A 418 -6.69 -14.27 -5.00
N HIS A 419 -7.40 -15.36 -5.29
CA HIS A 419 -6.87 -16.71 -5.11
C HIS A 419 -5.58 -16.93 -5.91
N LEU A 420 -5.55 -16.51 -7.18
CA LEU A 420 -4.33 -16.57 -7.99
C LEU A 420 -3.18 -15.74 -7.40
N PHE A 421 -3.48 -14.59 -6.81
CA PHE A 421 -2.48 -13.74 -6.15
C PHE A 421 -1.89 -14.42 -4.91
N GLN A 422 -2.74 -15.02 -4.06
CA GLN A 422 -2.30 -15.76 -2.86
C GLN A 422 -1.44 -16.98 -3.21
N ALA A 423 -1.66 -17.59 -4.38
CA ALA A 423 -0.83 -18.68 -4.89
C ALA A 423 0.55 -18.25 -5.43
N VAL A 424 0.91 -16.95 -5.34
CA VAL A 424 2.18 -16.37 -5.79
C VAL A 424 2.51 -16.77 -7.24
N PRO A 425 1.75 -16.23 -8.22
CA PRO A 425 1.72 -16.78 -9.56
C PRO A 425 3.04 -16.55 -10.31
N VAL A 426 3.60 -17.63 -10.87
CA VAL A 426 4.86 -17.61 -11.65
C VAL A 426 4.61 -17.90 -13.13
N GLY A 427 5.48 -17.38 -14.00
CA GLY A 427 5.44 -17.64 -15.45
C GLY A 427 4.07 -17.33 -16.08
N GLY A 428 3.48 -18.32 -16.77
CA GLY A 428 2.19 -18.17 -17.45
C GLY A 428 1.02 -17.84 -16.53
N GLN A 429 1.01 -18.34 -15.29
CA GLN A 429 -0.04 -18.03 -14.31
C GLN A 429 -0.03 -16.54 -13.93
N ARG A 430 1.14 -15.89 -13.99
CA ARG A 430 1.25 -14.45 -13.73
C ARG A 430 0.57 -13.61 -14.80
N VAL A 431 0.57 -14.06 -16.05
CA VAL A 431 -0.17 -13.41 -17.15
C VAL A 431 -1.67 -13.52 -16.90
N VAL A 432 -2.15 -14.71 -16.52
CA VAL A 432 -3.57 -14.95 -16.20
C VAL A 432 -4.01 -14.09 -15.01
N TYR A 433 -3.21 -14.07 -13.93
CA TYR A 433 -3.42 -13.19 -12.79
C TYR A 433 -3.53 -11.72 -13.20
N SER A 434 -2.58 -11.23 -14.00
CA SER A 434 -2.51 -9.83 -14.43
C SER A 434 -3.73 -9.44 -15.26
N LEU A 435 -4.20 -10.35 -16.13
CA LEU A 435 -5.44 -10.17 -16.89
C LEU A 435 -6.68 -10.16 -15.97
N CYS A 436 -6.74 -11.06 -14.99
CA CYS A 436 -7.85 -11.11 -14.03
C CYS A 436 -7.93 -9.84 -13.19
N ALA A 437 -6.81 -9.36 -12.63
CA ALA A 437 -6.74 -8.14 -11.84
C ALA A 437 -7.11 -6.90 -12.66
N ALA A 438 -6.58 -6.78 -13.90
CA ALA A 438 -6.92 -5.70 -14.81
C ALA A 438 -8.42 -5.72 -15.19
N LEU A 439 -8.96 -6.89 -15.54
CA LEU A 439 -10.37 -7.05 -15.88
C LEU A 439 -11.26 -6.71 -14.68
N PHE A 440 -10.91 -7.18 -13.48
CA PHE A 440 -11.62 -6.89 -12.25
C PHE A 440 -11.71 -5.39 -11.99
N ALA A 441 -10.58 -4.68 -12.09
CA ALA A 441 -10.55 -3.23 -11.90
C ALA A 441 -11.49 -2.51 -12.87
N TRP A 442 -11.44 -2.85 -14.16
CA TRP A 442 -12.30 -2.24 -15.18
C TRP A 442 -13.80 -2.57 -15.00
N VAL A 443 -14.13 -3.82 -14.71
CA VAL A 443 -15.52 -4.25 -14.46
C VAL A 443 -16.08 -3.52 -13.24
N MET A 444 -15.33 -3.46 -12.14
CA MET A 444 -15.73 -2.73 -10.93
C MET A 444 -15.91 -1.23 -11.19
N ILE A 445 -15.01 -0.59 -11.93
CA ILE A 445 -15.14 0.82 -12.31
C ILE A 445 -16.42 1.08 -13.10
N LEU A 446 -16.70 0.27 -14.13
CA LEU A 446 -17.90 0.43 -14.96
C LEU A 446 -19.17 0.16 -14.15
N ALA A 447 -19.14 -0.83 -13.26
CA ALA A 447 -20.23 -1.14 -12.36
C ALA A 447 -20.52 0.04 -11.41
N PHE A 448 -19.51 0.58 -10.74
CA PHE A 448 -19.67 1.71 -9.85
C PHE A 448 -20.10 2.98 -10.59
N LEU A 449 -19.63 3.20 -11.82
CA LEU A 449 -20.09 4.33 -12.64
C LEU A 449 -21.60 4.28 -12.90
N GLY A 450 -22.13 3.11 -13.27
CA GLY A 450 -23.57 2.92 -13.50
C GLY A 450 -24.40 2.93 -12.22
N LEU A 451 -23.91 2.33 -11.15
CA LEU A 451 -24.52 2.38 -9.82
C LEU A 451 -24.70 3.83 -9.39
N PHE A 452 -23.63 4.63 -9.44
CA PHE A 452 -23.68 6.02 -9.00
C PHE A 452 -24.54 6.90 -9.91
N ARG A 453 -24.55 6.64 -11.22
CA ARG A 453 -25.46 7.33 -12.14
C ARG A 453 -26.92 7.06 -11.80
N SER A 454 -27.26 5.84 -11.41
CA SER A 454 -28.64 5.44 -11.08
C SER A 454 -29.14 6.12 -9.80
N PHE A 455 -28.30 6.22 -8.76
CA PHE A 455 -28.73 6.72 -7.45
C PHE A 455 -28.37 8.19 -7.15
N PHE A 456 -27.36 8.75 -7.82
CA PHE A 456 -26.81 10.08 -7.51
C PHE A 456 -26.82 11.05 -8.71
N SER A 457 -27.72 10.84 -9.68
CA SER A 457 -27.89 11.75 -10.83
C SER A 457 -28.48 13.11 -10.46
N ARG A 458 -29.32 13.17 -9.42
CA ARG A 458 -29.99 14.40 -8.95
C ARG A 458 -29.14 15.14 -7.92
N GLU A 459 -29.33 16.46 -7.84
CA GLU A 459 -28.66 17.26 -6.81
C GLU A 459 -29.13 16.86 -5.41
N ASN A 460 -28.18 16.50 -4.55
CA ASN A 460 -28.42 16.27 -3.13
C ASN A 460 -27.39 17.06 -2.32
N LYS A 461 -27.88 17.98 -1.47
CA LYS A 461 -27.03 18.87 -0.66
C LYS A 461 -26.14 18.10 0.34
N GLY A 462 -26.64 17.00 0.90
CA GLY A 462 -25.88 16.14 1.83
C GLY A 462 -24.75 15.41 1.13
N VAL A 463 -25.04 14.75 -0.01
CA VAL A 463 -24.03 14.07 -0.83
C VAL A 463 -22.99 15.06 -1.34
N ARG A 464 -23.42 16.26 -1.74
CA ARG A 464 -22.51 17.35 -2.12
C ARG A 464 -21.60 17.77 -0.97
N PHE A 465 -22.13 17.89 0.24
CA PHE A 465 -21.35 18.23 1.42
C PHE A 465 -20.30 17.15 1.75
N VAL A 466 -20.70 15.87 1.73
CA VAL A 466 -19.77 14.74 1.94
C VAL A 466 -18.73 14.67 0.82
N SER A 467 -19.11 14.91 -0.44
CA SER A 467 -18.17 14.92 -1.55
C SER A 467 -17.12 16.02 -1.41
N ASP A 468 -17.52 17.23 -1.00
CA ASP A 468 -16.59 18.31 -0.72
C ASP A 468 -15.70 18.02 0.52
N ALA A 469 -16.20 17.27 1.50
CA ALA A 469 -15.44 16.88 2.70
C ALA A 469 -14.46 15.73 2.43
N SER A 470 -14.76 14.84 1.49
CA SER A 470 -14.04 13.58 1.25
C SER A 470 -12.54 13.73 1.06
N TYR A 471 -12.09 14.85 0.48
CA TYR A 471 -10.67 15.14 0.29
C TYR A 471 -9.94 15.40 1.61
N TRP A 472 -10.55 16.15 2.52
CA TRP A 472 -10.03 16.34 3.89
C TRP A 472 -10.06 15.04 4.67
N MET A 473 -11.18 14.32 4.60
CA MET A 473 -11.35 13.07 5.34
C MET A 473 -10.29 12.06 4.91
N TYR A 474 -10.02 11.93 3.60
CA TYR A 474 -8.94 11.09 3.12
C TYR A 474 -7.55 11.59 3.56
N LEU A 475 -7.31 12.90 3.56
CA LEU A 475 -6.01 13.42 3.96
C LEU A 475 -5.70 13.13 5.45
N ALA A 476 -6.70 13.21 6.32
CA ALA A 476 -6.50 13.19 7.77
C ALA A 476 -6.90 11.87 8.46
N HIS A 477 -7.47 10.89 7.76
CA HIS A 477 -7.98 9.68 8.42
C HIS A 477 -6.90 8.78 9.01
N LEU A 478 -5.73 8.66 8.37
CA LEU A 478 -4.81 7.56 8.68
C LEU A 478 -4.33 7.55 10.15
N PRO A 479 -3.81 8.65 10.72
CA PRO A 479 -3.43 8.68 12.14
C PRO A 479 -4.59 8.36 13.06
N LEU A 480 -5.78 8.88 12.75
CA LEU A 480 -6.98 8.67 13.56
C LEU A 480 -7.41 7.20 13.55
N VAL A 481 -7.40 6.56 12.37
CA VAL A 481 -7.70 5.13 12.24
C VAL A 481 -6.72 4.30 13.06
N MET A 482 -5.43 4.57 12.94
CA MET A 482 -4.38 3.84 13.68
C MET A 482 -4.53 3.99 15.20
N ILE A 483 -4.76 5.21 15.69
CA ILE A 483 -5.00 5.47 17.12
C ILE A 483 -6.26 4.74 17.59
N LEU A 484 -7.36 4.81 16.84
CA LEU A 484 -8.59 4.12 17.21
C LEU A 484 -8.42 2.60 17.21
N GLN A 485 -7.69 2.03 16.24
CA GLN A 485 -7.35 0.60 16.20
C GLN A 485 -6.56 0.19 17.45
N ALA A 486 -5.54 0.97 17.82
CA ALA A 486 -4.77 0.73 19.04
C ALA A 486 -5.66 0.71 20.28
N LEU A 487 -6.58 1.67 20.41
CA LEU A 487 -7.48 1.79 21.57
C LEU A 487 -8.51 0.67 21.69
N ILE A 488 -9.00 0.12 20.58
CA ILE A 488 -10.07 -0.91 20.58
C ILE A 488 -9.54 -2.34 20.38
N SER A 489 -8.24 -2.49 20.10
CA SER A 489 -7.57 -3.77 19.81
C SER A 489 -7.86 -4.83 20.89
N SER A 490 -7.80 -4.43 22.15
CA SER A 490 -7.99 -5.28 23.34
C SER A 490 -9.45 -5.59 23.69
N TRP A 491 -10.42 -4.91 23.06
CA TRP A 491 -11.82 -5.05 23.44
C TRP A 491 -12.34 -6.44 23.04
N ASN A 492 -13.06 -7.14 23.93
CA ASN A 492 -13.65 -8.44 23.59
C ASN A 492 -15.01 -8.29 22.88
N LEU A 493 -15.03 -7.65 21.71
CA LEU A 493 -16.21 -7.46 20.87
C LEU A 493 -16.04 -8.15 19.50
N PRO A 494 -17.14 -8.50 18.79
CA PRO A 494 -17.06 -8.99 17.42
C PRO A 494 -16.31 -8.00 16.51
N SER A 495 -15.41 -8.50 15.68
CA SER A 495 -14.57 -7.70 14.77
C SER A 495 -15.39 -6.87 13.77
N SER A 496 -16.53 -7.38 13.29
CA SER A 496 -17.45 -6.63 12.43
C SER A 496 -18.05 -5.40 13.12
N LEU A 497 -18.35 -5.51 14.42
CA LEU A 497 -18.85 -4.39 15.23
C LEU A 497 -17.76 -3.35 15.46
N LYS A 498 -16.54 -3.81 15.79
CA LYS A 498 -15.37 -2.92 15.95
C LYS A 498 -15.06 -2.16 14.66
N LEU A 499 -15.00 -2.84 13.53
CA LEU A 499 -14.78 -2.22 12.22
C LEU A 499 -15.85 -1.18 11.91
N THR A 500 -17.12 -1.52 12.12
CA THR A 500 -18.24 -0.60 11.88
C THR A 500 -18.14 0.63 12.78
N LEU A 501 -17.89 0.44 14.07
CA LEU A 501 -17.71 1.53 15.03
C LEU A 501 -16.52 2.42 14.64
N LEU A 502 -15.37 1.81 14.30
CA LEU A 502 -14.16 2.50 13.90
C LEU A 502 -14.40 3.38 12.66
N CYS A 503 -15.02 2.82 11.61
CA CYS A 503 -15.33 3.56 10.40
C CYS A 503 -16.33 4.70 10.67
N LEU A 504 -17.38 4.46 11.47
CA LEU A 504 -18.38 5.48 11.79
C LEU A 504 -17.82 6.62 12.64
N VAL A 505 -17.03 6.30 13.67
CA VAL A 505 -16.39 7.30 14.54
C VAL A 505 -15.39 8.14 13.74
N THR A 506 -14.55 7.48 12.93
CA THR A 506 -13.60 8.16 12.05
C THR A 506 -14.32 9.07 11.06
N PHE A 507 -15.36 8.56 10.40
CA PHE A 507 -16.15 9.33 9.45
C PHE A 507 -16.81 10.55 10.12
N ALA A 508 -17.49 10.36 11.26
CA ALA A 508 -18.19 11.43 11.97
C ALA A 508 -17.22 12.50 12.47
N PHE A 509 -16.12 12.09 13.10
CA PHE A 509 -15.09 12.99 13.61
C PHE A 509 -14.48 13.83 12.47
N LEU A 510 -14.09 13.20 11.36
CA LEU A 510 -13.50 13.91 10.22
C LEU A 510 -14.51 14.82 9.51
N LEU A 511 -15.78 14.45 9.47
CA LEU A 511 -16.84 15.28 8.90
C LEU A 511 -17.13 16.51 9.78
N LEU A 512 -17.12 16.36 11.11
CA LEU A 512 -17.28 17.45 12.07
C LEU A 512 -16.08 18.41 12.03
N THR A 513 -14.85 17.88 12.06
CA THR A 513 -13.64 18.70 11.91
C THR A 513 -13.63 19.43 10.58
N TYR A 514 -14.08 18.80 9.49
CA TYR A 514 -14.25 19.51 8.22
C TYR A 514 -15.22 20.69 8.35
N ARG A 515 -16.40 20.46 8.95
CA ARG A 515 -17.46 21.46 9.08
C ARG A 515 -17.01 22.70 9.86
N TYR A 516 -16.36 22.49 11.00
CA TYR A 516 -16.08 23.55 11.97
C TYR A 516 -14.66 24.11 11.87
N LEU A 517 -13.66 23.28 11.53
CA LEU A 517 -12.24 23.67 11.60
C LEU A 517 -11.60 23.89 10.22
N VAL A 518 -12.15 23.28 9.16
CA VAL A 518 -11.50 23.32 7.83
C VAL A 518 -12.27 24.15 6.82
N ARG A 519 -13.60 23.96 6.71
CA ARG A 519 -14.41 24.44 5.57
C ARG A 519 -14.25 25.93 5.26
N TYR A 520 -14.10 26.78 6.27
CA TYR A 520 -14.03 28.24 6.13
C TYR A 520 -12.63 28.82 6.41
N THR A 521 -11.61 27.96 6.52
CA THR A 521 -10.23 28.39 6.77
C THR A 521 -9.40 28.43 5.48
N LEU A 522 -8.13 28.84 5.60
CA LEU A 522 -7.17 28.77 4.51
C LEU A 522 -7.05 27.33 3.98
N ILE A 523 -7.00 26.34 4.87
CA ILE A 523 -6.94 24.92 4.51
C ILE A 523 -8.16 24.54 3.65
N GLY A 524 -9.39 24.86 4.10
CA GLY A 524 -10.58 24.58 3.29
C GLY A 524 -10.60 25.30 1.94
N THR A 525 -10.08 26.52 1.89
CA THR A 525 -9.94 27.30 0.66
C THR A 525 -8.94 26.65 -0.30
N MET A 526 -7.84 26.09 0.20
CA MET A 526 -6.86 25.36 -0.61
C MET A 526 -7.43 24.05 -1.15
N LEU A 527 -8.14 23.27 -0.33
CA LEU A 527 -8.67 21.96 -0.73
C LEU A 527 -9.86 22.08 -1.69
N ASN A 528 -10.83 22.96 -1.40
CA ASN A 528 -12.11 23.02 -2.11
C ASN A 528 -12.36 24.32 -2.88
N GLY A 529 -11.52 25.34 -2.70
CA GLY A 529 -11.81 26.72 -3.10
C GLY A 529 -12.54 27.49 -2.01
N ARG A 530 -12.50 28.83 -2.12
CA ARG A 530 -13.06 29.74 -1.11
C ARG A 530 -14.57 29.50 -0.96
N LYS A 531 -15.00 29.19 0.26
CA LYS A 531 -16.40 29.11 0.67
C LYS A 531 -16.70 30.26 1.62
N LEU A 532 -17.77 31.00 1.37
CA LEU A 532 -18.20 32.08 2.26
C LEU A 532 -19.03 31.51 3.40
N HIS A 533 -18.80 32.03 4.60
CA HIS A 533 -19.66 31.74 5.75
C HIS A 533 -21.06 32.30 5.47
N PRO A 534 -22.16 31.61 5.84
CA PRO A 534 -23.53 32.08 5.59
C PRO A 534 -23.79 33.50 6.12
N SER A 535 -23.19 33.88 7.25
CA SER A 535 -23.31 35.25 7.82
C SER A 535 -22.59 36.34 7.02
N LYS A 536 -21.80 35.98 6.00
CA LYS A 536 -21.08 36.91 5.11
C LYS A 536 -21.67 36.94 3.68
N LEU A 537 -22.81 36.26 3.45
CA LEU A 537 -23.52 36.36 2.18
C LEU A 537 -24.34 37.65 2.16
N PRO A 538 -24.35 38.41 1.04
CA PRO A 538 -25.26 39.53 0.90
C PRO A 538 -26.71 39.06 1.02
N PRO A 539 -27.62 39.87 1.60
CA PRO A 539 -29.03 39.52 1.70
C PRO A 539 -29.59 39.22 0.30
N PRO A 540 -30.52 38.26 0.17
CA PRO A 540 -31.13 37.94 -1.11
C PRO A 540 -31.76 39.20 -1.70
N VAL A 541 -31.52 39.45 -2.98
CA VAL A 541 -32.17 40.53 -3.71
C VAL A 541 -33.68 40.31 -3.61
N PRO A 542 -34.46 41.32 -3.15
CA PRO A 542 -35.90 41.17 -3.08
C PRO A 542 -36.45 40.81 -4.47
N PRO A 543 -37.49 39.96 -4.55
CA PRO A 543 -38.11 39.64 -5.82
C PRO A 543 -38.55 40.94 -6.50
N PRO A 544 -38.47 41.03 -7.84
CA PRO A 544 -38.96 42.19 -8.56
C PRO A 544 -40.41 42.45 -8.14
N SER A 545 -40.69 43.69 -7.73
CA SER A 545 -42.03 44.12 -7.39
C SER A 545 -42.97 43.78 -8.54
N PRO A 546 -44.13 43.14 -8.30
CA PRO A 546 -45.12 42.94 -9.35
C PRO A 546 -45.71 44.31 -9.72
N GLY A 547 -45.06 45.01 -10.66
CA GLY A 547 -45.52 46.31 -11.15
C GLY A 547 -44.44 47.34 -11.50
N ALA A 548 -43.27 46.94 -12.00
CA ALA A 548 -42.29 47.87 -12.59
C ALA A 548 -41.81 47.36 -13.96
#